data_AF-A0A7J0EAA2-F1
#
_entry.id   AF-A0A7J0EAA2-F1
#
_cell.length_a   1.000
_cell.length_b   1.000
_cell.length_c   1.000
_cell.angle_alpha   90.00
_cell.angle_beta   90.00
_cell.angle_gamma   90.00
#
_symmetry.space_group_name_H-M   'P 1'
#
loop_
_entity.id
_entity.type
_entity.pdbx_description
1 polymer ?
#
loop_
_entity_poly.entity_id
_entity_poly.type
_entity_poly.pdbx_seq_one_letter_code
_entity_poly.pdbx_strand_id
1 'polypeptide(L)'
;MNVTLQRFGKALYFSSAIRNIKMSSLVRSAYEDCLELLGDSVSHLSRSLNSAGSTQDVLTWLSAALTNQDTCTDGLAEVRGPVRSVMEERVRDLGKLVSNCLAIYGAASGVRSEDFSGVPIGNRRRMLERVLLDTPVSAIKADIVVSKDGNGSVKTIAEAIKKAPEYGPRRTIIYVKAGRYEENNLKVGRKKTNLMFIGDGKGKTIISGGKSIFDNMTTFHTASFGISIHACRIIAASDLVPVKSNYPTFLGRPWKPFSRTVVMLSHIGDHVHPRGWLEWNTSNFALDTLYYGEYLNYGPGSAVGQRVKWLGYRVINSTAEANKFTVAQFIFGSSWLPSTGVAFLAGLSL
;
A
#
# COMPACT_ATOMS: atom_id res chain seq x y z
N MET A 1 5.27 -24.44 -6.63
CA MET A 1 4.74 -23.16 -7.17
C MET A 1 3.75 -23.35 -8.32
N ASN A 2 4.01 -24.17 -9.35
CA ASN A 2 3.04 -24.41 -10.45
C ASN A 2 1.69 -25.00 -9.95
N VAL A 3 1.75 -25.99 -9.05
CA VAL A 3 0.55 -26.54 -8.37
C VAL A 3 -0.19 -25.45 -7.58
N THR A 4 0.54 -24.57 -6.89
CA THR A 4 -0.06 -23.43 -6.16
C THR A 4 -0.80 -22.50 -7.11
N LEU A 5 -0.19 -22.11 -8.23
CA LEU A 5 -0.84 -21.30 -9.26
C LEU A 5 -2.13 -21.95 -9.78
N GLN A 6 -2.09 -23.25 -10.09
CA GLN A 6 -3.27 -23.99 -10.55
C GLN A 6 -4.39 -24.01 -9.49
N ARG A 7 -4.04 -24.18 -8.21
CA ARG A 7 -5.01 -24.15 -7.10
C ARG A 7 -5.67 -22.78 -6.95
N PHE A 8 -4.90 -21.70 -7.04
CA PHE A 8 -5.43 -20.34 -7.04
C PHE A 8 -6.32 -20.07 -8.26
N GLY A 9 -5.90 -20.49 -9.45
CA GLY A 9 -6.71 -20.36 -10.67
C GLY A 9 -8.04 -21.12 -10.56
N LYS A 10 -8.01 -22.33 -10.00
CA LYS A 10 -9.20 -23.14 -9.72
C LYS A 10 -10.13 -22.44 -8.73
N ALA A 11 -9.58 -21.93 -7.62
CA ALA A 11 -10.35 -21.21 -6.61
C ALA A 11 -11.01 -19.95 -7.19
N LEU A 12 -10.27 -19.16 -7.98
CA LEU A 12 -10.81 -17.98 -8.66
C LEU A 12 -11.95 -18.34 -9.62
N TYR A 13 -11.76 -19.37 -10.45
CA TYR A 13 -12.76 -19.83 -11.40
C TYR A 13 -14.06 -20.24 -10.71
N PHE A 14 -14.00 -21.14 -9.71
CA PHE A 14 -15.20 -21.58 -9.00
C PHE A 14 -15.83 -20.48 -8.14
N SER A 15 -15.02 -19.60 -7.55
CA SER A 15 -15.55 -18.46 -6.81
C SER A 15 -16.28 -17.50 -7.74
N SER A 16 -15.80 -17.28 -8.97
CA SER A 16 -16.49 -16.43 -9.96
C SER A 16 -17.83 -17.02 -10.43
N ALA A 17 -18.03 -18.33 -10.33
CA ALA A 17 -19.26 -19.01 -10.75
C ALA A 17 -20.48 -18.67 -9.88
N ILE A 18 -20.26 -18.23 -8.63
CA ILE A 18 -21.34 -17.86 -7.71
C ILE A 18 -21.74 -16.37 -7.77
N ARG A 19 -21.24 -15.63 -8.77
CA ARG A 19 -21.47 -14.17 -8.92
C ARG A 19 -22.95 -13.77 -8.97
N ASN A 20 -23.80 -14.65 -9.51
CA ASN A 20 -25.23 -14.39 -9.69
C ASN A 20 -26.08 -14.73 -8.47
N ILE A 21 -25.49 -15.23 -7.37
CA ILE A 21 -26.24 -15.48 -6.14
C ILE A 21 -26.73 -14.14 -5.55
N LYS A 22 -27.96 -14.12 -5.03
CA LYS A 22 -28.50 -12.95 -4.34
C LYS A 22 -27.77 -12.74 -3.01
N MET A 23 -27.23 -11.54 -2.81
CA MET A 23 -26.38 -11.17 -1.68
C MET A 23 -26.73 -9.75 -1.25
N SER A 24 -26.59 -9.45 0.04
CA SER A 24 -26.63 -8.08 0.53
C SER A 24 -25.47 -7.27 -0.04
N SER A 25 -25.56 -5.93 0.00
CA SER A 25 -24.51 -5.03 -0.50
C SER A 25 -23.15 -5.33 0.14
N LEU A 26 -23.10 -5.48 1.47
CA LEU A 26 -21.87 -5.77 2.20
C LEU A 26 -21.27 -7.14 1.84
N VAL A 27 -22.10 -8.18 1.76
CA VAL A 27 -21.66 -9.51 1.34
C VAL A 27 -21.15 -9.50 -0.10
N ARG A 28 -21.78 -8.71 -0.98
CA ARG A 28 -21.32 -8.53 -2.36
C ARG A 28 -19.97 -7.81 -2.44
N SER A 29 -19.76 -6.77 -1.65
CA SER A 29 -18.45 -6.10 -1.59
C SER A 29 -17.36 -7.08 -1.16
N ALA A 30 -17.52 -7.76 -0.02
CA ALA A 30 -16.53 -8.72 0.47
C ALA A 30 -16.23 -9.84 -0.53
N TYR A 31 -17.25 -10.31 -1.25
CA TYR A 31 -17.08 -11.28 -2.32
C TYR A 31 -16.29 -10.74 -3.52
N GLU A 32 -16.64 -9.57 -4.03
CA GLU A 32 -15.93 -8.93 -5.15
C GLU A 32 -14.49 -8.60 -4.78
N ASP A 33 -14.25 -8.14 -3.55
CA ASP A 33 -12.93 -7.86 -3.00
C ASP A 33 -12.08 -9.15 -2.96
N CYS A 34 -12.65 -10.27 -2.49
CA CYS A 34 -11.93 -11.53 -2.50
C CYS A 34 -11.63 -12.05 -3.92
N LEU A 35 -12.53 -11.85 -4.89
CA LEU A 35 -12.25 -12.19 -6.29
C LEU A 35 -11.11 -11.36 -6.87
N GLU A 36 -11.07 -10.06 -6.57
CA GLU A 36 -9.99 -9.16 -6.98
C GLU A 36 -8.65 -9.64 -6.39
N LEU A 37 -8.62 -9.92 -5.09
CA LEU A 37 -7.47 -10.46 -4.37
C LEU A 37 -6.96 -11.80 -4.93
N LEU A 38 -7.87 -12.73 -5.23
CA LEU A 38 -7.52 -14.01 -5.86
C LEU A 38 -6.91 -13.81 -7.25
N GLY A 39 -7.48 -12.91 -8.06
CA GLY A 39 -6.92 -12.54 -9.36
C GLY A 39 -5.53 -11.91 -9.27
N ASP A 40 -5.32 -11.09 -8.24
CA ASP A 40 -4.02 -10.50 -7.95
C ASP A 40 -2.97 -11.54 -7.56
N SER A 41 -3.33 -12.45 -6.67
CA SER A 41 -2.49 -13.57 -6.25
C SER A 41 -2.14 -14.51 -7.42
N VAL A 42 -3.09 -14.81 -8.31
CA VAL A 42 -2.82 -15.62 -9.52
C VAL A 42 -1.71 -14.99 -10.37
N SER A 43 -1.77 -13.69 -10.63
CA SER A 43 -0.74 -13.07 -11.47
C SER A 43 0.56 -12.77 -10.71
N HIS A 44 0.54 -12.60 -9.38
CA HIS A 44 1.78 -12.62 -8.57
C HIS A 44 2.48 -13.97 -8.69
N LEU A 45 1.75 -15.08 -8.50
CA LEU A 45 2.27 -16.44 -8.65
C LEU A 45 2.76 -16.74 -10.08
N SER A 46 2.04 -16.27 -11.10
CA SER A 46 2.46 -16.41 -12.50
C SER A 46 3.74 -15.62 -12.79
N ARG A 47 3.88 -14.40 -12.25
CA ARG A 47 5.13 -13.63 -12.36
C ARG A 47 6.27 -14.32 -11.63
N SER A 48 6.04 -14.86 -10.43
CA SER A 48 7.05 -15.64 -9.71
C SER A 48 7.53 -16.88 -10.49
N LEU A 49 6.67 -17.51 -11.28
CA LEU A 49 7.01 -18.67 -12.12
C LEU A 49 7.76 -18.29 -13.40
N ASN A 50 7.33 -17.21 -14.05
CA ASN A 50 7.87 -16.78 -15.34
C ASN A 50 9.09 -15.87 -15.20
N SER A 51 9.40 -15.44 -13.97
CA SER A 51 10.50 -14.55 -13.67
C SER A 51 11.84 -15.29 -13.70
N ALA A 52 12.71 -14.89 -14.63
CA ALA A 52 14.16 -15.01 -14.52
C ALA A 52 14.79 -13.88 -13.67
N GLY A 53 13.96 -13.14 -12.92
CA GLY A 53 14.34 -12.00 -12.08
C GLY A 53 14.86 -12.40 -10.69
N SER A 54 15.26 -11.38 -9.91
CA SER A 54 15.88 -11.52 -8.59
C SER A 54 15.00 -12.34 -7.63
N THR A 55 15.60 -13.22 -6.83
CA THR A 55 14.90 -14.00 -5.81
C THR A 55 14.09 -13.11 -4.85
N GLN A 56 14.52 -11.86 -4.68
CA GLN A 56 13.81 -10.86 -3.88
C GLN A 56 12.44 -10.47 -4.45
N ASP A 57 12.31 -10.40 -5.78
CA ASP A 57 11.03 -10.09 -6.43
C ASP A 57 10.05 -11.25 -6.26
N VAL A 58 10.57 -12.49 -6.37
CA VAL A 58 9.79 -13.71 -6.13
C VAL A 58 9.26 -13.72 -4.68
N LEU A 59 10.12 -13.45 -3.70
CA LEU A 59 9.71 -13.33 -2.29
C LEU A 59 8.66 -12.23 -2.10
N THR A 60 8.86 -11.06 -2.72
CA THR A 60 7.93 -9.94 -2.63
C THR A 60 6.54 -10.29 -3.17
N TRP A 61 6.47 -10.92 -4.35
CA TRP A 61 5.20 -11.34 -4.95
C TRP A 61 4.52 -12.46 -4.15
N LEU A 62 5.29 -13.40 -3.59
CA LEU A 62 4.75 -14.45 -2.73
C LEU A 62 4.19 -13.87 -1.41
N SER A 63 4.92 -12.96 -0.77
CA SER A 63 4.44 -12.25 0.42
C SER A 63 3.18 -11.42 0.14
N ALA A 64 3.12 -10.76 -1.02
CA ALA A 64 1.92 -10.04 -1.45
C ALA A 64 0.74 -10.99 -1.68
N ALA A 65 0.97 -12.15 -2.33
CA ALA A 65 -0.08 -13.15 -2.54
C ALA A 65 -0.60 -13.76 -1.22
N LEU A 66 0.26 -13.91 -0.21
CA LEU A 66 -0.14 -14.34 1.13
C LEU A 66 -0.98 -13.26 1.83
N THR A 67 -0.53 -12.01 1.79
CA THR A 67 -1.27 -10.85 2.36
C THR A 67 -2.65 -10.71 1.72
N ASN A 68 -2.73 -10.90 0.40
CA ASN A 68 -3.98 -10.90 -0.34
C ASN A 68 -4.95 -11.98 0.16
N GLN A 69 -4.42 -13.17 0.46
CA GLN A 69 -5.22 -14.28 0.96
C GLN A 69 -5.77 -14.01 2.36
N ASP A 70 -4.93 -13.47 3.26
CA ASP A 70 -5.37 -13.10 4.61
C ASP A 70 -6.44 -12.00 4.54
N THR A 71 -6.21 -10.98 3.70
CA THR A 71 -7.17 -9.87 3.52
C THR A 71 -8.52 -10.34 2.97
N CYS A 72 -8.54 -11.32 2.05
CA CYS A 72 -9.80 -11.91 1.57
C CYS A 72 -10.54 -12.60 2.72
N THR A 73 -9.82 -13.44 3.48
CA THR A 73 -10.41 -14.17 4.61
C THR A 73 -10.97 -13.22 5.67
N ASP A 74 -10.25 -12.15 5.98
CA ASP A 74 -10.68 -11.14 6.94
C ASP A 74 -11.92 -10.38 6.47
N GLY A 75 -11.95 -9.93 5.21
CA GLY A 75 -13.12 -9.27 4.63
C GLY A 75 -14.36 -10.17 4.64
N LEU A 76 -14.19 -11.47 4.46
CA LEU A 76 -15.27 -12.46 4.56
C LEU A 76 -15.69 -12.72 6.02
N ALA A 77 -14.77 -12.61 6.99
CA ALA A 77 -15.07 -12.82 8.40
C ALA A 77 -16.01 -11.74 8.98
N GLU A 78 -15.98 -10.54 8.41
CA GLU A 78 -16.85 -9.40 8.76
C GLU A 78 -18.32 -9.60 8.32
N VAL A 79 -18.59 -10.54 7.40
CA VAL A 79 -19.94 -10.77 6.85
C VAL A 79 -20.54 -12.11 7.30
N ARG A 80 -21.86 -12.29 7.10
CA ARG A 80 -22.57 -13.55 7.40
C ARG A 80 -23.37 -14.01 6.18
N GLY A 81 -23.60 -15.32 6.06
CA GLY A 81 -24.47 -15.91 5.03
C GLY A 81 -23.80 -17.02 4.21
N PRO A 82 -24.55 -17.68 3.31
CA PRO A 82 -24.11 -18.87 2.60
C PRO A 82 -22.91 -18.62 1.67
N VAL A 83 -22.81 -17.42 1.09
CA VAL A 83 -21.65 -17.06 0.26
C VAL A 83 -20.36 -17.11 1.05
N ARG A 84 -20.37 -16.62 2.31
CA ARG A 84 -19.17 -16.65 3.15
C ARG A 84 -18.65 -18.08 3.28
N SER A 85 -19.52 -19.02 3.66
CA SER A 85 -19.11 -20.43 3.84
C SER A 85 -18.57 -21.04 2.55
N VAL A 86 -19.20 -20.74 1.41
CA VAL A 86 -18.70 -21.20 0.11
C VAL A 86 -17.32 -20.60 -0.17
N MET A 87 -17.14 -19.29 0.01
CA MET A 87 -15.87 -18.62 -0.24
C MET A 87 -14.77 -19.11 0.71
N GLU A 88 -15.06 -19.23 2.00
CA GLU A 88 -14.13 -19.77 3.01
C GLU A 88 -13.64 -21.17 2.62
N GLU A 89 -14.52 -22.04 2.11
CA GLU A 89 -14.14 -23.36 1.60
C GLU A 89 -13.22 -23.26 0.38
N ARG A 90 -13.53 -22.36 -0.56
CA ARG A 90 -12.75 -22.20 -1.81
C ARG A 90 -11.37 -21.62 -1.59
N VAL A 91 -11.22 -20.74 -0.60
CA VAL A 91 -9.94 -20.10 -0.28
C VAL A 91 -9.18 -20.83 0.83
N ARG A 92 -9.80 -21.86 1.42
CA ARG A 92 -9.17 -22.72 2.42
C ARG A 92 -7.86 -23.28 1.88
N ASP A 93 -6.84 -23.26 2.75
CA ASP A 93 -5.50 -23.81 2.50
C ASP A 93 -4.67 -23.07 1.43
N LEU A 94 -5.24 -22.12 0.66
CA LEU A 94 -4.48 -21.33 -0.31
C LEU A 94 -3.33 -20.57 0.36
N GLY A 95 -3.56 -19.98 1.53
CA GLY A 95 -2.54 -19.28 2.30
C GLY A 95 -1.38 -20.20 2.70
N LYS A 96 -1.68 -21.44 3.10
CA LYS A 96 -0.66 -22.46 3.42
C LYS A 96 0.19 -22.81 2.19
N LEU A 97 -0.43 -22.92 1.01
CA LEU A 97 0.30 -23.21 -0.23
C LEU A 97 1.27 -22.09 -0.60
N VAL A 98 0.90 -20.82 -0.40
CA VAL A 98 1.78 -19.67 -0.61
C VAL A 98 2.88 -19.63 0.45
N SER A 99 2.53 -19.84 1.73
CA SER A 99 3.48 -19.91 2.85
C SER A 99 4.55 -20.98 2.62
N ASN A 100 4.16 -22.16 2.13
CA ASN A 100 5.11 -23.23 1.78
C ASN A 100 6.06 -22.79 0.63
N CYS A 101 5.53 -22.09 -0.38
CA CYS A 101 6.38 -21.54 -1.44
C CYS A 101 7.36 -20.48 -0.89
N LEU A 102 6.89 -19.62 0.01
CA LEU A 102 7.71 -18.61 0.65
C LEU A 102 8.82 -19.23 1.51
N ALA A 103 8.51 -20.27 2.27
CA ALA A 103 9.49 -21.02 3.07
C ALA A 103 10.57 -21.68 2.19
N ILE A 104 10.18 -22.29 1.07
CA ILE A 104 11.11 -22.91 0.13
C ILE A 104 12.04 -21.86 -0.50
N TYR A 105 11.48 -20.75 -1.01
CA TYR A 105 12.28 -19.69 -1.63
C TYR A 105 13.12 -18.91 -0.62
N GLY A 106 12.61 -18.70 0.60
CA GLY A 106 13.36 -18.08 1.69
C GLY A 106 14.57 -18.94 2.11
N ALA A 107 14.37 -20.25 2.24
CA ALA A 107 15.47 -21.19 2.51
C ALA A 107 16.48 -21.27 1.36
N ALA A 108 16.01 -21.34 0.11
CA ALA A 108 16.87 -21.45 -1.07
C ALA A 108 17.68 -20.17 -1.38
N SER A 109 17.24 -19.02 -0.89
CA SER A 109 17.93 -17.74 -1.07
C SER A 109 18.98 -17.45 0.00
N GLY A 110 19.14 -18.30 1.00
CA GLY A 110 20.00 -18.04 2.15
C GLY A 110 19.53 -16.85 3.01
N VAL A 111 18.32 -16.33 2.73
CA VAL A 111 17.74 -15.18 3.43
C VAL A 111 17.24 -15.68 4.78
N ARG A 112 18.08 -15.53 5.81
CA ARG A 112 17.61 -15.47 7.20
C ARG A 112 16.63 -14.31 7.30
N SER A 113 15.57 -14.48 8.09
CA SER A 113 14.49 -13.51 8.34
C SER A 113 14.93 -12.06 8.69
N GLU A 114 16.23 -11.81 8.88
CA GLU A 114 16.82 -10.54 9.30
C GLU A 114 17.58 -9.77 8.19
N ASP A 115 17.86 -10.41 7.05
CA ASP A 115 18.76 -9.88 6.01
C ASP A 115 18.03 -9.58 4.69
N PHE A 116 17.34 -8.45 4.67
CA PHE A 116 16.96 -7.73 3.46
C PHE A 116 18.13 -6.82 3.05
N SER A 117 19.28 -7.41 2.67
CA SER A 117 20.46 -6.66 2.21
C SER A 117 20.70 -6.93 0.72
N GLY A 118 20.64 -5.86 -0.08
CA GLY A 118 20.64 -5.90 -1.55
C GLY A 118 21.97 -6.22 -2.24
N VAL A 119 21.90 -6.32 -3.57
CA VAL A 119 23.02 -6.54 -4.52
C VAL A 119 22.74 -5.70 -5.80
N PRO A 120 23.75 -5.17 -6.51
CA PRO A 120 23.58 -4.10 -7.50
C PRO A 120 23.18 -4.61 -8.89
N ILE A 121 22.32 -3.87 -9.61
CA ILE A 121 21.95 -4.17 -11.00
C ILE A 121 21.94 -2.87 -11.84
N GLY A 122 22.56 -2.97 -13.02
CA GLY A 122 23.07 -1.87 -13.85
C GLY A 122 22.06 -0.84 -14.34
N ASN A 123 22.48 0.43 -14.20
CA ASN A 123 21.79 1.62 -14.67
C ASN A 123 21.75 1.69 -16.20
N ARG A 124 20.56 1.54 -16.80
CA ARG A 124 20.25 2.22 -18.08
C ARG A 124 19.58 3.55 -17.76
N ARG A 125 20.40 4.59 -17.61
CA ARG A 125 19.97 5.99 -17.45
C ARG A 125 19.12 6.40 -18.68
N ARG A 126 17.83 6.69 -18.48
CA ARG A 126 17.05 7.52 -19.41
C ARG A 126 16.99 8.93 -18.83
N MET A 127 17.78 9.82 -19.42
CA MET A 127 18.07 11.18 -18.95
C MET A 127 16.93 12.18 -19.22
N LEU A 128 15.80 11.76 -19.81
CA LEU A 128 14.74 12.66 -20.30
C LEU A 128 13.69 13.06 -19.24
N GLU A 129 13.62 12.40 -18.07
CA GLU A 129 12.47 12.54 -17.15
C GLU A 129 12.65 13.54 -16.00
N ARG A 130 13.88 14.01 -15.71
CA ARG A 130 14.09 15.10 -14.72
C ARG A 130 13.41 16.41 -15.12
N VAL A 131 13.15 16.61 -16.41
CA VAL A 131 12.56 17.83 -16.93
C VAL A 131 11.11 18.00 -16.49
N LEU A 132 10.32 16.93 -16.35
CA LEU A 132 8.85 17.03 -16.24
C LEU A 132 8.30 17.54 -14.89
N LEU A 133 9.04 17.46 -13.78
CA LEU A 133 8.56 17.92 -12.47
C LEU A 133 8.98 19.35 -12.13
N ASP A 134 10.07 19.85 -12.74
CA ASP A 134 10.50 21.25 -12.64
C ASP A 134 9.94 22.10 -13.80
N THR A 135 9.32 21.46 -14.79
CA THR A 135 8.69 22.14 -15.93
C THR A 135 7.31 22.68 -15.50
N PRO A 136 7.00 23.96 -15.76
CA PRO A 136 5.68 24.50 -15.51
C PRO A 136 4.63 23.65 -16.23
N VAL A 137 3.49 23.41 -15.59
CA VAL A 137 2.40 22.54 -16.09
C VAL A 137 2.00 22.86 -17.54
N SER A 138 2.14 24.12 -17.95
CA SER A 138 1.91 24.61 -19.32
C SER A 138 2.85 24.04 -20.40
N ALA A 139 4.02 23.52 -20.03
CA ALA A 139 5.01 22.95 -20.93
C ALA A 139 5.02 21.40 -20.91
N ILE A 140 4.16 20.77 -20.10
CA ILE A 140 3.99 19.32 -20.07
C ILE A 140 3.03 18.89 -21.19
N LYS A 141 3.52 18.10 -22.15
CA LYS A 141 2.69 17.54 -23.22
C LYS A 141 1.84 16.38 -22.68
N ALA A 142 0.62 16.67 -22.28
CA ALA A 142 -0.34 15.67 -21.81
C ALA A 142 -0.85 14.76 -22.95
N ASP A 143 -1.01 13.46 -22.68
CA ASP A 143 -1.64 12.53 -23.62
C ASP A 143 -3.18 12.63 -23.55
N ILE A 144 -3.72 12.88 -22.36
CA ILE A 144 -5.15 13.00 -22.10
C ILE A 144 -5.38 14.21 -21.18
N VAL A 145 -6.30 15.09 -21.56
CA VAL A 145 -6.70 16.24 -20.74
C VAL A 145 -8.10 16.02 -20.18
N VAL A 146 -8.26 16.12 -18.87
CA VAL A 146 -9.55 16.03 -18.17
C VAL A 146 -10.02 17.43 -17.82
N SER A 147 -11.24 17.79 -18.25
CA SER A 147 -11.84 19.09 -17.95
C SER A 147 -13.35 18.99 -17.79
N LYS A 148 -13.88 19.50 -16.67
CA LYS A 148 -15.33 19.56 -16.43
C LYS A 148 -16.05 20.42 -17.46
N ASP A 149 -15.42 21.52 -17.88
CA ASP A 149 -16.02 22.51 -18.77
C ASP A 149 -16.00 22.09 -20.24
N GLY A 150 -15.53 20.86 -20.55
CA GLY A 150 -15.52 20.31 -21.89
C GLY A 150 -14.40 20.80 -22.80
N ASN A 151 -13.54 21.72 -22.33
CA ASN A 151 -12.36 22.20 -23.05
C ASN A 151 -11.14 21.24 -22.99
N GLY A 152 -11.39 19.96 -22.75
CA GLY A 152 -10.39 18.89 -22.61
C GLY A 152 -10.74 17.68 -23.48
N SER A 153 -9.94 16.62 -23.39
CA SER A 153 -10.17 15.36 -24.10
C SER A 153 -11.34 14.54 -23.55
N VAL A 154 -11.59 14.63 -22.25
CA VAL A 154 -12.64 13.91 -21.52
C VAL A 154 -13.14 14.75 -20.34
N LYS A 155 -14.32 14.43 -19.80
CA LYS A 155 -14.92 15.19 -18.68
C LYS A 155 -14.57 14.62 -17.31
N THR A 156 -14.36 13.31 -17.23
CA THR A 156 -14.13 12.58 -15.99
C THR A 156 -12.76 11.92 -15.98
N ILE A 157 -12.25 11.65 -14.78
CA ILE A 157 -10.95 10.99 -14.60
C ILE A 157 -11.11 9.50 -14.90
N ALA A 158 -12.27 8.92 -14.60
CA ALA A 158 -12.59 7.53 -14.96
C ALA A 158 -12.54 7.29 -16.49
N GLU A 159 -13.05 8.22 -17.29
CA GLU A 159 -12.94 8.17 -18.76
C GLU A 159 -11.47 8.23 -19.23
N ALA A 160 -10.65 9.08 -18.60
CA ALA A 160 -9.23 9.16 -18.94
C ALA A 160 -8.50 7.84 -18.68
N ILE A 161 -8.76 7.21 -17.52
CA ILE A 161 -8.20 5.89 -17.19
C ILE A 161 -8.65 4.84 -18.20
N LYS A 162 -9.93 4.84 -18.57
CA LYS A 162 -10.47 3.90 -19.56
C LYS A 162 -9.78 4.05 -20.92
N LYS A 163 -9.54 5.30 -21.35
CA LYS A 163 -8.92 5.64 -22.65
C LYS A 163 -7.41 5.36 -22.70
N ALA A 164 -6.71 5.39 -21.57
CA ALA A 164 -5.29 5.07 -21.52
C ALA A 164 -5.02 3.63 -22.00
N PRO A 165 -3.90 3.34 -22.70
CA PRO A 165 -3.60 2.00 -23.19
C PRO A 165 -3.40 0.99 -22.04
N GLU A 166 -3.80 -0.26 -22.27
CA GLU A 166 -3.47 -1.36 -21.35
C GLU A 166 -2.02 -1.80 -21.57
N TYR A 167 -1.28 -2.04 -20.49
CA TYR A 167 0.13 -2.46 -20.50
C TYR A 167 1.05 -1.54 -21.32
N GLY A 168 0.77 -0.23 -21.29
CA GLY A 168 1.50 0.76 -22.07
C GLY A 168 3.02 0.75 -21.78
N PRO A 169 3.89 0.66 -22.81
CA PRO A 169 5.34 0.59 -22.61
C PRO A 169 5.96 1.94 -22.24
N ARG A 170 5.21 3.04 -22.43
CA ARG A 170 5.59 4.41 -22.08
C ARG A 170 4.61 4.99 -21.07
N ARG A 171 5.06 5.99 -20.32
CA ARG A 171 4.21 6.77 -19.43
C ARG A 171 3.09 7.45 -20.22
N THR A 172 1.87 7.34 -19.71
CA THR A 172 0.69 8.08 -20.20
C THR A 172 0.38 9.20 -19.22
N ILE A 173 0.46 10.45 -19.67
CA ILE A 173 0.24 11.63 -18.84
C ILE A 173 -1.23 12.06 -18.94
N ILE A 174 -1.94 11.94 -17.81
CA ILE A 174 -3.32 12.41 -17.64
C ILE A 174 -3.26 13.74 -16.89
N TYR A 175 -3.54 14.82 -17.61
CA TYR A 175 -3.61 16.16 -17.04
C TYR A 175 -5.03 16.48 -16.61
N VAL A 176 -5.22 16.82 -15.34
CA VAL A 176 -6.53 17.12 -14.73
C VAL A 176 -6.59 18.60 -14.40
N LYS A 177 -7.41 19.36 -15.12
CA LYS A 177 -7.52 20.80 -14.92
C LYS A 177 -8.08 21.14 -13.53
N ALA A 178 -7.99 22.41 -13.16
CA ALA A 178 -8.57 22.95 -11.94
C ALA A 178 -10.08 22.66 -11.91
N GLY A 179 -10.56 22.27 -10.73
CA GLY A 179 -11.94 21.86 -10.53
C GLY A 179 -12.06 20.80 -9.45
N ARG A 180 -13.28 20.67 -8.90
CA ARG A 180 -13.64 19.60 -7.98
C ARG A 180 -14.28 18.45 -8.76
N TYR A 181 -13.66 17.29 -8.81
CA TYR A 181 -14.13 16.09 -9.50
C TYR A 181 -14.72 15.12 -8.48
N GLU A 182 -16.04 14.92 -8.53
CA GLU A 182 -16.73 13.97 -7.67
C GLU A 182 -16.79 12.61 -8.37
N GLU A 183 -15.98 11.67 -7.90
CA GLU A 183 -15.79 10.37 -8.53
C GLU A 183 -16.07 9.28 -7.48
N ASN A 184 -17.26 8.70 -7.51
CA ASN A 184 -17.72 7.77 -6.46
C ASN A 184 -16.89 6.49 -6.36
N ASN A 185 -16.27 6.04 -7.46
CA ASN A 185 -15.50 4.79 -7.49
C ASN A 185 -14.34 4.86 -8.49
N LEU A 186 -13.44 5.82 -8.29
CA LEU A 186 -12.26 5.95 -9.14
C LEU A 186 -11.30 4.78 -8.88
N LYS A 187 -11.19 3.86 -9.84
CA LYS A 187 -10.25 2.72 -9.77
C LYS A 187 -9.29 2.75 -10.96
N VAL A 188 -7.99 2.68 -10.67
CA VAL A 188 -6.96 2.40 -11.69
C VAL A 188 -6.80 0.90 -11.78
N GLY A 189 -7.42 0.28 -12.78
CA GLY A 189 -7.34 -1.17 -12.97
C GLY A 189 -5.91 -1.64 -13.22
N ARG A 190 -5.57 -2.84 -12.74
CA ARG A 190 -4.21 -3.41 -12.82
C ARG A 190 -3.57 -3.41 -14.23
N LYS A 191 -4.39 -3.52 -15.27
CA LYS A 191 -3.93 -3.47 -16.67
C LYS A 191 -3.45 -2.10 -17.11
N LYS A 192 -3.86 -1.03 -16.42
CA LYS A 192 -3.53 0.36 -16.73
C LYS A 192 -2.21 0.75 -16.05
N THR A 193 -1.10 0.28 -16.61
CA THR A 193 0.25 0.54 -16.06
C THR A 193 0.81 1.88 -16.55
N ASN A 194 1.78 2.44 -15.82
CA ASN A 194 2.54 3.64 -16.22
C ASN A 194 1.68 4.90 -16.43
N LEU A 195 0.61 5.08 -15.65
CA LEU A 195 -0.17 6.32 -15.65
C LEU A 195 0.48 7.37 -14.74
N MET A 196 0.47 8.63 -15.16
CA MET A 196 0.84 9.77 -14.33
C MET A 196 -0.29 10.78 -14.33
N PHE A 197 -0.76 11.15 -13.14
CA PHE A 197 -1.78 12.19 -12.97
C PHE A 197 -1.10 13.49 -12.55
N ILE A 198 -1.42 14.58 -13.25
CA ILE A 198 -0.90 15.91 -12.95
C ILE A 198 -2.09 16.87 -12.87
N GLY A 199 -2.18 17.64 -11.78
CA GLY A 199 -3.21 18.66 -11.60
C GLY A 199 -2.67 20.08 -11.75
N ASP A 200 -3.57 21.07 -11.82
CA ASP A 200 -3.25 22.50 -11.80
C ASP A 200 -2.65 22.99 -10.45
N GLY A 201 -2.63 22.12 -9.44
CA GLY A 201 -2.00 22.34 -8.15
C GLY A 201 -2.83 21.85 -6.97
N LYS A 202 -2.16 21.62 -5.84
CA LYS A 202 -2.80 21.26 -4.57
C LYS A 202 -3.82 22.35 -4.18
N GLY A 203 -5.08 21.96 -4.00
CA GLY A 203 -6.19 22.88 -3.67
C GLY A 203 -6.91 23.49 -4.89
N LYS A 204 -6.39 23.33 -6.11
CA LYS A 204 -7.07 23.76 -7.35
C LYS A 204 -7.74 22.57 -8.04
N THR A 205 -7.01 21.47 -8.18
CA THR A 205 -7.55 20.21 -8.68
C THR A 205 -7.85 19.31 -7.49
N ILE A 206 -9.13 19.05 -7.23
CA ILE A 206 -9.60 18.30 -6.07
C ILE A 206 -10.37 17.09 -6.57
N ILE A 207 -9.91 15.88 -6.24
CA ILE A 207 -10.66 14.65 -6.45
C ILE A 207 -11.35 14.32 -5.13
N SER A 208 -12.67 14.15 -5.17
CA SER A 208 -13.49 13.91 -3.98
C SER A 208 -14.32 12.64 -4.17
N GLY A 209 -14.46 11.87 -3.10
CA GLY A 209 -15.38 10.74 -2.98
C GLY A 209 -15.95 10.71 -1.56
N GLY A 210 -17.05 9.98 -1.36
CA GLY A 210 -17.76 9.94 -0.08
C GLY A 210 -18.02 8.54 0.47
N LYS A 211 -17.35 7.51 -0.07
CA LYS A 211 -17.59 6.12 0.35
C LYS A 211 -16.97 5.84 1.71
N SER A 212 -17.74 5.19 2.57
CA SER A 212 -17.32 4.77 3.91
C SER A 212 -17.69 3.31 4.20
N ILE A 213 -17.27 2.78 5.34
CA ILE A 213 -17.74 1.46 5.84
C ILE A 213 -19.27 1.48 6.03
N PHE A 214 -19.84 2.63 6.43
CA PHE A 214 -21.30 2.80 6.52
C PHE A 214 -21.99 2.57 5.15
N ASP A 215 -21.27 2.82 4.06
CA ASP A 215 -21.74 2.57 2.68
C ASP A 215 -21.34 1.19 2.13
N ASN A 216 -21.05 0.23 3.02
CA ASN A 216 -20.73 -1.16 2.70
C ASN A 216 -19.40 -1.38 1.96
N MET A 217 -18.39 -0.52 2.16
CA MET A 217 -17.01 -0.81 1.74
C MET A 217 -16.31 -1.69 2.78
N THR A 218 -15.50 -2.66 2.32
CA THR A 218 -14.70 -3.50 3.22
C THR A 218 -13.31 -2.93 3.49
N THR A 219 -12.66 -3.47 4.51
CA THR A 219 -11.29 -3.14 4.92
C THR A 219 -10.23 -3.51 3.87
N PHE A 220 -10.54 -4.29 2.83
CA PHE A 220 -9.61 -4.61 1.73
C PHE A 220 -9.04 -3.35 1.05
N HIS A 221 -9.87 -2.33 0.85
CA HIS A 221 -9.44 -1.06 0.24
C HIS A 221 -8.55 -0.20 1.17
N THR A 222 -8.18 -0.71 2.35
CA THR A 222 -7.31 -0.03 3.33
C THR A 222 -6.00 -0.79 3.62
N ALA A 223 -5.68 -1.82 2.83
CA ALA A 223 -4.55 -2.72 3.08
C ALA A 223 -3.23 -1.98 3.34
N SER A 224 -2.62 -2.26 4.49
CA SER A 224 -1.38 -1.64 4.97
C SER A 224 -0.20 -2.60 4.82
N PHE A 225 0.80 -2.21 4.06
CA PHE A 225 2.16 -2.78 4.11
C PHE A 225 2.97 -2.05 5.19
N GLY A 226 4.22 -2.47 5.45
CA GLY A 226 5.06 -1.77 6.42
C GLY A 226 5.20 -0.28 6.10
N ILE A 227 5.10 0.57 7.12
CA ILE A 227 5.07 2.04 6.97
C ILE A 227 6.39 2.63 7.47
N SER A 228 6.99 3.54 6.69
CA SER A 228 8.15 4.34 7.08
C SER A 228 7.82 5.82 6.94
N ILE A 229 7.77 6.54 8.06
CA ILE A 229 7.56 7.98 8.12
C ILE A 229 8.93 8.61 8.39
N HIS A 230 9.50 9.22 7.35
CA HIS A 230 10.88 9.72 7.36
C HIS A 230 10.93 11.21 7.01
N ALA A 231 11.63 12.01 7.81
CA ALA A 231 11.81 13.45 7.61
C ALA A 231 10.48 14.23 7.46
N CYS A 232 9.49 13.85 8.27
CA CYS A 232 8.13 14.40 8.22
C CYS A 232 7.82 15.30 9.42
N ARG A 233 6.67 16.00 9.35
CA ARG A 233 6.12 16.78 10.46
C ARG A 233 4.75 16.21 10.84
N ILE A 234 4.67 15.58 12.01
CA ILE A 234 3.43 15.09 12.62
C ILE A 234 2.91 16.21 13.52
N ILE A 235 1.83 16.86 13.10
CA ILE A 235 1.25 18.04 13.76
C ILE A 235 -0.27 17.93 13.86
N ALA A 236 -0.84 18.52 14.91
CA ALA A 236 -2.27 18.67 15.04
C ALA A 236 -2.79 19.72 14.04
N ALA A 237 -3.96 19.44 13.46
CA ALA A 237 -4.73 20.45 12.74
C ALA A 237 -5.21 21.55 13.69
N SER A 238 -5.47 22.74 13.15
CA SER A 238 -5.81 23.95 13.93
C SER A 238 -7.03 23.78 14.83
N ASP A 239 -7.99 22.95 14.41
CA ASP A 239 -9.22 22.61 15.13
C ASP A 239 -8.99 21.57 16.25
N LEU A 240 -8.01 20.68 16.11
CA LEU A 240 -7.62 19.72 17.14
C LEU A 240 -6.78 20.37 18.25
N VAL A 241 -5.92 21.34 17.93
CA VAL A 241 -5.03 22.01 18.89
C VAL A 241 -5.73 22.44 20.20
N PRO A 242 -6.89 23.14 20.18
CA PRO A 242 -7.54 23.59 21.42
C PRO A 242 -8.17 22.47 22.25
N VAL A 243 -8.41 21.30 21.66
CA VAL A 243 -9.15 20.19 22.30
C VAL A 243 -8.37 18.89 22.40
N LYS A 244 -7.07 18.91 22.09
CA LYS A 244 -6.18 17.72 22.04
C LYS A 244 -6.13 16.92 23.35
N SER A 245 -6.42 17.55 24.50
CA SER A 245 -6.53 16.86 25.79
C SER A 245 -7.72 15.89 25.86
N ASN A 246 -8.78 16.16 25.11
CA ASN A 246 -10.01 15.37 25.11
C ASN A 246 -9.98 14.26 24.04
N TYR A 247 -9.08 14.37 23.06
CA TYR A 247 -9.00 13.48 21.91
C TYR A 247 -7.56 12.95 21.74
N PRO A 248 -7.20 11.87 22.45
CA PRO A 248 -5.84 11.35 22.45
C PRO A 248 -5.43 10.84 21.06
N THR A 249 -4.26 11.25 20.60
CA THR A 249 -3.67 10.82 19.32
C THR A 249 -2.49 9.89 19.57
N PHE A 250 -2.39 8.80 18.81
CA PHE A 250 -1.30 7.81 18.88
C PHE A 250 -0.65 7.67 17.50
N LEU A 251 0.61 7.21 17.46
CA LEU A 251 1.38 6.97 16.23
C LEU A 251 0.82 5.80 15.42
N GLY A 252 0.18 4.82 16.06
CA GLY A 252 -0.41 3.68 15.38
C GLY A 252 -0.96 2.61 16.31
N ARG A 253 -1.60 1.60 15.71
CA ARG A 253 -2.15 0.40 16.36
C ARG A 253 -2.02 -0.84 15.45
N PRO A 254 -1.70 -2.04 15.99
CA PRO A 254 -1.34 -3.20 15.19
C PRO A 254 -2.56 -3.94 14.65
N TRP A 255 -3.04 -3.57 13.47
CA TRP A 255 -4.19 -4.23 12.83
C TRP A 255 -3.94 -5.73 12.54
N LYS A 256 -2.70 -6.12 12.25
CA LYS A 256 -2.31 -7.49 11.92
C LYS A 256 -1.11 -7.96 12.76
N PRO A 257 -0.94 -9.28 12.93
CA PRO A 257 0.32 -9.83 13.42
C PRO A 257 1.47 -9.32 12.56
N PHE A 258 2.64 -9.06 13.16
CA PHE A 258 3.80 -8.51 12.45
C PHE A 258 3.59 -7.11 11.83
N SER A 259 2.62 -6.32 12.33
CA SER A 259 2.46 -4.91 11.92
C SER A 259 3.79 -4.17 12.07
N ARG A 260 4.19 -3.43 11.03
CA ARG A 260 5.49 -2.76 10.98
C ARG A 260 5.34 -1.29 10.65
N THR A 261 5.75 -0.42 11.58
CA THR A 261 5.73 1.04 11.40
C THR A 261 6.96 1.65 12.02
N VAL A 262 7.65 2.51 11.28
CA VAL A 262 8.80 3.28 11.78
C VAL A 262 8.56 4.76 11.58
N VAL A 263 8.82 5.54 12.64
CA VAL A 263 8.83 7.00 12.59
C VAL A 263 10.27 7.44 12.87
N MET A 264 10.90 8.11 11.91
CA MET A 264 12.31 8.47 12.02
C MET A 264 12.62 9.86 11.50
N LEU A 265 13.56 10.53 12.16
CA LEU A 265 14.04 11.88 11.82
C LEU A 265 12.90 12.88 11.61
N SER A 266 11.81 12.72 12.36
CA SER A 266 10.56 13.45 12.16
C SER A 266 10.22 14.33 13.36
N HIS A 267 9.56 15.45 13.11
CA HIS A 267 8.98 16.29 14.15
C HIS A 267 7.68 15.66 14.66
N ILE A 268 7.54 15.51 15.98
CA ILE A 268 6.33 15.02 16.64
C ILE A 268 5.78 16.12 17.57
N GLY A 269 4.58 16.62 17.25
CA GLY A 269 3.88 17.61 18.07
C GLY A 269 3.33 17.03 19.38
N ASP A 270 3.00 17.92 20.32
CA ASP A 270 2.61 17.59 21.71
C ASP A 270 1.23 16.91 21.85
N HIS A 271 0.42 16.92 20.79
CA HIS A 271 -0.83 16.16 20.70
C HIS A 271 -0.64 14.63 20.72
N VAL A 272 0.57 14.11 20.44
CA VAL A 272 0.83 12.66 20.48
C VAL A 272 0.95 12.22 21.93
N HIS A 273 0.10 11.27 22.31
CA HIS A 273 0.02 10.75 23.66
C HIS A 273 1.37 10.14 24.09
N PRO A 274 1.84 10.32 25.34
CA PRO A 274 3.17 9.86 25.77
C PRO A 274 3.43 8.36 25.63
N ARG A 275 2.37 7.53 25.73
CA ARG A 275 2.41 6.09 25.41
C ARG A 275 2.86 5.79 23.98
N GLY A 276 2.67 6.72 23.04
CA GLY A 276 3.07 6.65 21.63
C GLY A 276 2.18 5.74 20.79
N TRP A 277 1.93 4.52 21.24
CA TRP A 277 1.24 3.47 20.49
C TRP A 277 0.03 2.94 21.26
N LEU A 278 -0.99 2.48 20.55
CA LEU A 278 -2.24 1.98 21.12
C LEU A 278 -2.47 0.52 20.74
N GLU A 279 -2.94 -0.30 21.67
CA GLU A 279 -3.33 -1.67 21.39
C GLU A 279 -4.45 -1.72 20.33
N TRP A 280 -4.51 -2.78 19.51
CA TRP A 280 -5.60 -2.95 18.55
C TRP A 280 -6.94 -3.27 19.24
N ASN A 281 -6.89 -4.04 20.32
CA ASN A 281 -8.02 -4.42 21.17
C ASN A 281 -7.55 -4.50 22.63
N THR A 282 -8.42 -4.87 23.57
CA THR A 282 -8.09 -5.07 25.00
C THR A 282 -7.25 -6.33 25.29
N SER A 283 -6.66 -6.97 24.27
CA SER A 283 -5.85 -8.18 24.39
C SER A 283 -4.40 -7.96 23.97
N ASN A 284 -3.52 -8.90 24.34
CA ASN A 284 -2.09 -8.88 23.99
C ASN A 284 -1.80 -9.19 22.50
N PHE A 285 -2.77 -8.98 21.62
CA PHE A 285 -2.66 -9.30 20.19
C PHE A 285 -1.51 -8.54 19.53
N ALA A 286 -0.64 -9.28 18.83
CA ALA A 286 0.49 -8.80 18.03
C ALA A 286 1.59 -8.04 18.81
N LEU A 287 1.46 -7.82 20.11
CA LEU A 287 2.38 -6.97 20.89
C LEU A 287 3.81 -7.54 21.00
N ASP A 288 3.95 -8.85 20.80
CA ASP A 288 5.20 -9.61 20.78
C ASP A 288 5.83 -9.76 19.39
N THR A 289 5.01 -9.67 18.34
CA THR A 289 5.38 -9.96 16.95
C THR A 289 5.49 -8.72 16.07
N LEU A 290 4.87 -7.60 16.47
CA LEU A 290 4.95 -6.33 15.75
C LEU A 290 6.38 -5.75 15.77
N TYR A 291 6.63 -4.80 14.86
CA TYR A 291 7.84 -3.98 14.86
C TYR A 291 7.44 -2.50 14.79
N TYR A 292 7.42 -1.83 15.95
CA TYR A 292 7.20 -0.38 16.04
C TYR A 292 8.48 0.31 16.50
N GLY A 293 9.01 1.17 15.63
CA GLY A 293 10.32 1.79 15.79
C GLY A 293 10.26 3.31 15.80
N GLU A 294 11.01 3.93 16.71
CA GLU A 294 11.28 5.37 16.71
C GLU A 294 12.80 5.62 16.61
N TYR A 295 13.23 6.50 15.71
CA TYR A 295 14.66 6.84 15.51
C TYR A 295 14.87 8.35 15.38
N LEU A 296 15.59 8.96 16.31
CA LEU A 296 15.99 10.37 16.27
C LEU A 296 14.86 11.36 15.93
N ASN A 297 13.67 11.12 16.49
CA ASN A 297 12.55 12.06 16.37
C ASN A 297 12.74 13.25 17.32
N TYR A 298 12.20 14.40 16.94
CA TYR A 298 12.32 15.64 17.69
C TYR A 298 10.96 16.32 17.89
N GLY A 299 10.90 17.33 18.74
CA GLY A 299 9.66 18.03 19.09
C GLY A 299 9.03 17.54 20.39
N PRO A 300 8.01 18.23 20.89
CA PRO A 300 7.48 18.02 22.23
C PRO A 300 6.81 16.65 22.46
N GLY A 301 6.36 15.97 21.39
CA GLY A 301 5.77 14.62 21.46
C GLY A 301 6.77 13.48 21.26
N SER A 302 8.06 13.77 21.04
CA SER A 302 9.06 12.74 20.69
C SER A 302 9.70 12.04 21.90
N ALA A 303 9.40 12.47 23.12
CA ALA A 303 9.95 11.87 24.33
C ALA A 303 9.53 10.40 24.47
N VAL A 304 10.50 9.50 24.60
CA VAL A 304 10.28 8.04 24.62
C VAL A 304 10.10 7.46 26.03
N GLY A 305 10.36 8.24 27.09
CA GLY A 305 10.41 7.73 28.47
C GLY A 305 9.12 7.12 29.03
N GLN A 306 7.97 7.46 28.43
CA GLN A 306 6.65 6.95 28.83
C GLN A 306 6.00 6.05 27.79
N ARG A 307 6.78 5.61 26.79
CA ARG A 307 6.29 4.73 25.73
C ARG A 307 5.89 3.37 26.29
N VAL A 308 5.03 2.68 25.54
CA VAL A 308 4.62 1.31 25.83
C VAL A 308 5.82 0.37 25.99
N LYS A 309 5.69 -0.66 26.82
CA LYS A 309 6.74 -1.66 27.12
C LYS A 309 6.55 -2.98 26.37
N TRP A 310 5.93 -2.93 25.18
CA TRP A 310 5.68 -4.12 24.38
C TRP A 310 7.00 -4.69 23.82
N LEU A 311 7.10 -6.01 23.71
CA LEU A 311 8.30 -6.66 23.16
C LEU A 311 8.58 -6.24 21.70
N GLY A 312 7.54 -5.97 20.92
CA GLY A 312 7.66 -5.48 19.54
C GLY A 312 7.98 -3.98 19.41
N TYR A 313 7.88 -3.20 20.48
CA TYR A 313 8.24 -1.79 20.47
C TYR A 313 9.74 -1.61 20.74
N ARG A 314 10.40 -0.71 19.99
CA ARG A 314 11.81 -0.39 20.21
C ARG A 314 12.15 1.06 19.91
N VAL A 315 12.99 1.63 20.76
CA VAL A 315 13.77 2.82 20.43
C VAL A 315 14.97 2.34 19.62
N ILE A 316 15.03 2.73 18.36
CA ILE A 316 16.12 2.33 17.47
C ILE A 316 17.34 3.19 17.83
N ASN A 317 18.42 2.54 18.25
CA ASN A 317 19.69 3.22 18.57
C ASN A 317 20.77 2.96 17.51
N SER A 318 20.52 2.03 16.60
CA SER A 318 21.45 1.66 15.53
C SER A 318 21.09 2.37 14.23
N THR A 319 22.00 3.17 13.71
CA THR A 319 21.91 3.75 12.36
C THR A 319 21.79 2.66 11.29
N ALA A 320 22.43 1.51 11.49
CA ALA A 320 22.31 0.38 10.57
C ALA A 320 20.91 -0.22 10.55
N GLU A 321 20.24 -0.28 11.71
CA GLU A 321 18.84 -0.72 11.79
C GLU A 321 17.89 0.31 11.16
N ALA A 322 18.06 1.59 11.47
CA ALA A 322 17.26 2.67 10.86
C ALA A 322 17.42 2.74 9.34
N ASN A 323 18.62 2.46 8.82
CA ASN A 323 18.90 2.45 7.38
C ASN A 323 18.02 1.47 6.60
N LYS A 324 17.55 0.37 7.23
CA LYS A 324 16.65 -0.62 6.62
C LYS A 324 15.30 -0.03 6.20
N PHE A 325 14.90 1.11 6.79
CA PHE A 325 13.62 1.78 6.56
C PHE A 325 13.73 2.99 5.62
N THR A 326 14.91 3.21 5.02
CA THR A 326 15.16 4.28 4.05
C THR A 326 14.63 3.92 2.67
N VAL A 327 14.47 4.92 1.80
CA VAL A 327 13.98 4.74 0.43
C VAL A 327 14.84 3.71 -0.34
N ALA A 328 16.16 3.75 -0.17
CA ALA A 328 17.08 2.85 -0.88
C ALA A 328 16.93 1.39 -0.46
N GLN A 329 16.64 1.10 0.81
CA GLN A 329 16.59 -0.27 1.31
C GLN A 329 15.16 -0.82 1.40
N PHE A 330 14.20 0.02 1.82
CA PHE A 330 12.85 -0.42 2.12
C PHE A 330 12.00 -0.67 0.86
N ILE A 331 12.19 0.18 -0.16
CA ILE A 331 11.43 0.12 -1.42
C ILE A 331 12.33 0.05 -2.65
N PHE A 332 13.63 -0.18 -2.45
CA PHE A 332 14.65 -0.19 -3.51
C PHE A 332 14.57 1.03 -4.42
N GLY A 333 14.23 2.20 -3.86
CA GLY A 333 13.82 3.38 -4.60
C GLY A 333 14.85 3.88 -5.60
N SER A 334 16.14 3.68 -5.31
CA SER A 334 17.25 4.09 -6.18
C SER A 334 17.20 3.45 -7.58
N SER A 335 16.52 2.30 -7.76
CA SER A 335 16.42 1.63 -9.05
C SER A 335 15.34 2.20 -9.98
N TRP A 336 14.31 2.86 -9.43
CA TRP A 336 13.14 3.26 -10.20
C TRP A 336 12.71 4.72 -10.01
N LEU A 337 12.90 5.31 -8.81
CA LEU A 337 12.56 6.71 -8.54
C LEU A 337 13.26 7.71 -9.45
N PRO A 338 14.55 7.54 -9.86
CA PRO A 338 15.17 8.48 -10.79
C PRO A 338 14.40 8.65 -12.12
N SER A 339 13.73 7.60 -12.61
CA SER A 339 12.88 7.67 -13.81
C SER A 339 11.56 8.42 -13.57
N THR A 340 11.13 8.57 -12.32
CA THR A 340 9.92 9.36 -12.03
C THR A 340 10.17 10.86 -12.14
N GLY A 341 11.44 11.29 -12.01
CA GLY A 341 11.84 12.69 -11.90
C GLY A 341 11.68 13.27 -10.49
N VAL A 342 11.01 12.56 -9.56
CA VAL A 342 10.69 13.05 -8.20
C VAL A 342 11.98 13.23 -7.40
N ALA A 343 12.10 14.36 -6.71
CA ALA A 343 13.15 14.56 -5.72
C ALA A 343 12.95 13.60 -4.55
N PHE A 344 13.98 12.84 -4.20
CA PHE A 344 13.91 11.88 -3.10
C PHE A 344 15.22 11.83 -2.35
N LEU A 345 15.12 11.49 -1.07
CA LEU A 345 16.24 11.23 -0.19
C LEU A 345 16.39 9.72 -0.03
N ALA A 346 17.53 9.19 -0.48
CA ALA A 346 17.74 7.75 -0.59
C ALA A 346 18.07 7.08 0.76
N GLY A 347 18.87 7.73 1.61
CA GLY A 347 19.43 7.20 2.87
C GLY A 347 18.85 7.86 4.12
N LEU A 348 19.66 8.06 5.17
CA LEU A 348 19.29 8.80 6.40
C LEU A 348 19.84 10.23 6.45
N SER A 349 20.72 10.61 5.53
CA SER A 349 21.32 11.95 5.47
C SER A 349 20.46 12.89 4.64
N LEU A 350 20.12 14.05 5.21
CA LEU A 350 19.59 15.24 4.51
C LEU A 350 20.62 15.86 3.57
#